data_AF-A0A1I4P9X3-F1
#
_entry.id   AF-A0A1I4P9X3-F1
#
_cell.length_a   1.000
_cell.length_b   1.000
_cell.length_c   1.000
_cell.angle_alpha   90.00
_cell.angle_beta   90.00
_cell.angle_gamma   90.00
#
_symmetry.space_group_name_H-M   'P 1'
#
loop_
_entity.id
_entity.type
_entity.pdbx_description
1 polymer ?
#
loop_
_entity_poly.entity_id
_entity_poly.type
_entity_poly.pdbx_seq_one_letter_code
_entity_poly.pdbx_strand_id
1 'polypeptide(L)'
;MVRFFTKKEEKTQLTDAEVAELTKNAYDLGFEVGYHKHSELGWVSERYSMLEDLAKEAGFGTLVKEKYTKGKEEGLKAKERDMHAGLSKKEAEKERNQAKGEYGALALSGDKERLIESGYGNFLSNEHSAGMIQRPSLMNLPDATSRIKAIDRPSQLQGFKPLFPKS
;
A
#
# COMPACT_ATOMS: atom_id res chain seq x y z
N MET A 1 -51.51 15.66 31.80
CA MET A 1 -50.18 16.03 32.31
C MET A 1 -49.31 14.78 32.31
N VAL A 2 -48.51 14.54 31.27
CA VAL A 2 -47.68 13.32 31.15
C VAL A 2 -46.34 13.61 31.81
N ARG A 3 -46.01 12.89 32.87
CA ARG A 3 -44.74 13.01 33.59
C ARG A 3 -43.67 12.21 32.85
N PHE A 4 -42.74 12.89 32.22
CA PHE A 4 -41.52 12.26 31.69
C PHE A 4 -40.57 12.00 32.85
N PHE A 5 -40.38 10.74 33.20
CA PHE A 5 -39.30 10.31 34.08
C PHE A 5 -38.01 10.28 33.27
N THR A 6 -37.17 11.30 33.41
CA THR A 6 -35.78 11.23 32.98
C THR A 6 -35.05 10.29 33.93
N LYS A 7 -34.83 9.05 33.49
CA LYS A 7 -34.00 8.09 34.20
C LYS A 7 -32.60 8.72 34.32
N LYS A 8 -32.19 9.06 35.54
CA LYS A 8 -30.81 9.49 35.81
C LYS A 8 -29.93 8.27 35.56
N GLU A 9 -29.16 8.32 34.49
CA GLU A 9 -28.10 7.33 34.27
C GLU A 9 -27.08 7.49 35.40
N GLU A 10 -26.98 6.47 36.23
CA GLU A 10 -25.92 6.32 37.19
C GLU A 10 -24.64 6.13 36.38
N LYS A 11 -23.84 7.21 36.27
CA LYS A 11 -22.51 7.16 35.68
C LYS A 11 -21.73 6.09 36.42
N THR A 12 -21.49 4.96 35.77
CA THR A 12 -20.51 3.97 36.23
C THR A 12 -19.19 4.71 36.34
N GLN A 13 -18.68 4.86 37.55
CA GLN A 13 -17.38 5.46 37.77
C GLN A 13 -16.35 4.44 37.27
N LEU A 14 -15.92 4.58 36.01
CA LEU A 14 -14.79 3.83 35.50
C LEU A 14 -13.57 4.15 36.37
N THR A 15 -12.83 3.12 36.71
CA THR A 15 -11.55 3.24 37.39
C THR A 15 -10.55 3.95 36.46
N ASP A 16 -9.60 4.70 37.02
CA ASP A 16 -8.59 5.40 36.23
C ASP A 16 -7.82 4.47 35.26
N ALA A 17 -7.72 3.19 35.59
CA ALA A 17 -7.13 2.15 34.74
C ALA A 17 -7.95 1.90 33.46
N GLU A 18 -9.27 1.79 33.56
CA GLU A 18 -10.15 1.57 32.40
C GLU A 18 -10.15 2.80 31.48
N VAL A 19 -10.06 4.01 32.05
CA VAL A 19 -9.89 5.24 31.28
C VAL A 19 -8.55 5.23 30.53
N ALA A 20 -7.47 4.77 31.17
CA ALA A 20 -6.17 4.64 30.52
C ALA A 20 -6.20 3.63 29.36
N GLU A 21 -6.89 2.50 29.52
CA GLU A 21 -7.06 1.51 28.45
C GLU A 21 -7.90 2.04 27.30
N LEU A 22 -9.02 2.71 27.60
CA LEU A 22 -9.90 3.31 26.59
C LEU A 22 -9.14 4.34 25.75
N THR A 23 -8.35 5.19 26.41
CA THR A 23 -7.55 6.22 25.72
C THR A 23 -6.42 5.64 24.90
N LYS A 24 -5.77 4.57 25.38
CA LYS A 24 -4.76 3.82 24.62
C LYS A 24 -5.38 3.18 23.38
N ASN A 25 -6.51 2.49 23.52
CA ASN A 25 -7.21 1.84 22.42
C ASN A 25 -7.67 2.86 21.36
N ALA A 26 -8.19 4.01 21.78
CA ALA A 26 -8.58 5.09 20.87
C ALA A 26 -7.39 5.67 20.11
N TYR A 27 -6.26 5.87 20.80
CA TYR A 27 -5.02 6.33 20.19
C TYR A 27 -4.45 5.30 19.20
N ASP A 28 -4.39 4.02 19.58
CA ASP A 28 -3.87 2.94 18.74
C ASP A 28 -4.71 2.77 17.47
N LEU A 29 -6.04 2.81 17.60
CA LEU A 29 -6.95 2.79 16.45
C LEU A 29 -6.71 3.99 15.52
N GLY A 30 -6.58 5.20 16.09
CA GLY A 30 -6.28 6.40 15.34
C GLY A 30 -4.96 6.28 14.58
N PHE A 31 -3.91 5.83 15.26
CA PHE A 31 -2.58 5.63 14.70
C PHE A 31 -2.60 4.65 13.52
N GLU A 32 -3.28 3.51 13.67
CA GLU A 32 -3.39 2.51 12.63
C GLU A 32 -4.11 3.07 11.39
N VAL A 33 -5.23 3.78 11.59
CA VAL A 33 -5.97 4.45 10.51
C VAL A 33 -5.10 5.48 9.80
N GLY A 34 -4.34 6.29 10.54
CA GLY A 34 -3.44 7.30 9.97
C GLY A 34 -2.27 6.71 9.19
N TYR A 35 -1.61 5.70 9.77
CA TYR A 35 -0.43 5.07 9.21
C TYR A 35 -0.76 4.22 7.97
N HIS A 36 -1.80 3.39 8.04
CA HIS A 36 -2.18 2.50 6.94
C HIS A 36 -3.16 3.14 5.95
N LYS A 37 -3.76 4.29 6.28
CA LYS A 37 -4.83 4.94 5.49
C LYS A 37 -6.04 4.01 5.29
N HIS A 38 -6.45 3.33 6.35
CA HIS A 38 -7.66 2.50 6.32
C HIS A 38 -8.89 3.34 6.00
N SER A 39 -9.85 2.75 5.29
CA SER A 39 -11.17 3.34 5.13
C SER A 39 -11.83 3.43 6.50
N GLU A 40 -12.29 4.62 6.88
CA GLU A 40 -13.04 4.84 8.13
C GLU A 40 -14.43 4.19 8.10
N LEU A 41 -14.83 3.64 6.95
CA LEU A 41 -16.07 2.92 6.74
C LEU A 41 -15.87 1.41 6.97
N GLY A 42 -16.64 0.83 7.89
CA GLY A 42 -16.63 -0.61 8.19
C GLY A 42 -16.11 -0.91 9.59
N TRP A 43 -15.10 -1.79 9.69
CA TRP A 43 -14.58 -2.25 10.98
C TRP A 43 -14.03 -1.12 11.86
N VAL A 44 -13.47 -0.06 11.25
CA VAL A 44 -12.98 1.13 11.96
C VAL A 44 -14.14 1.87 12.61
N SER A 45 -15.22 2.14 11.86
CA SER A 45 -16.42 2.78 12.41
C SER A 45 -17.07 1.93 13.50
N GLU A 46 -17.13 0.62 13.33
CA GLU A 46 -17.75 -0.28 14.31
C GLU A 46 -16.96 -0.28 15.63
N ARG A 47 -15.63 -0.38 15.52
CA ARG A 47 -14.72 -0.35 16.68
C ARG A 47 -14.66 1.03 17.34
N TYR A 48 -14.72 2.10 16.56
CA TYR A 48 -14.77 3.47 17.08
C TYR A 48 -16.11 3.74 17.79
N SER A 49 -17.24 3.30 17.24
CA SER A 49 -18.55 3.43 17.90
C SER A 49 -18.58 2.69 19.23
N MET A 50 -18.03 1.47 19.31
CA MET A 50 -17.91 0.75 20.59
C MET A 50 -17.09 1.54 21.63
N LEU A 51 -15.96 2.13 21.22
CA LEU A 51 -15.14 2.96 22.10
C LEU A 51 -15.89 4.24 22.52
N GLU A 52 -16.64 4.85 21.60
CA GLU A 52 -17.42 6.05 21.86
C GLU A 52 -18.57 5.78 22.83
N ASP A 53 -19.24 4.65 22.71
CA ASP A 53 -20.35 4.26 23.60
C ASP A 53 -19.85 4.00 25.01
N LEU A 54 -18.74 3.25 25.17
CA LEU A 54 -18.06 3.09 26.47
C LEU A 54 -17.62 4.44 27.06
N ALA A 55 -17.14 5.35 26.21
CA ALA A 55 -16.74 6.68 26.64
C ALA A 55 -17.91 7.58 27.04
N LYS A 56 -19.08 7.43 26.41
CA LYS A 56 -20.31 8.16 26.73
C LYS A 56 -20.86 7.74 28.09
N GLU A 57 -20.89 6.43 28.36
CA GLU A 57 -21.27 5.89 29.67
C GLU A 57 -20.39 6.44 30.79
N ALA A 58 -19.09 6.58 30.52
CA ALA A 58 -18.10 7.11 31.46
C ALA A 58 -18.03 8.65 31.52
N GLY A 59 -18.62 9.36 30.55
CA GLY A 59 -18.50 10.82 30.41
C GLY A 59 -17.18 11.34 29.83
N PHE A 60 -16.35 10.48 29.24
CA PHE A 60 -15.05 10.81 28.62
C PHE A 60 -15.06 10.85 27.09
N GLY A 61 -16.23 10.92 26.45
CA GLY A 61 -16.36 10.89 24.98
C GLY A 61 -15.52 11.93 24.24
N THR A 62 -15.37 13.14 24.78
CA THR A 62 -14.52 14.19 24.18
C THR A 62 -13.05 13.80 24.20
N LEU A 63 -12.58 13.23 25.30
CA LEU A 63 -11.19 12.83 25.49
C LEU A 63 -10.81 11.69 24.53
N VAL A 64 -11.70 10.72 24.34
CA VAL A 64 -11.50 9.62 23.38
C VAL A 64 -11.39 10.14 21.95
N LYS A 65 -12.26 11.07 21.56
CA LYS A 65 -12.22 11.70 20.23
C LYS A 65 -10.89 12.43 20.00
N GLU A 66 -10.42 13.20 20.98
CA GLU A 66 -9.12 13.91 20.91
C GLU A 66 -7.94 12.95 20.80
N LYS A 67 -7.96 11.85 21.56
CA LYS A 67 -6.91 10.82 21.48
C LYS A 67 -6.89 10.13 20.12
N TYR A 68 -8.06 9.84 19.56
CA TYR A 68 -8.19 9.26 18.23
C TYR A 68 -7.66 10.20 17.14
N THR A 69 -8.04 11.48 17.15
CA THR A 69 -7.54 12.45 16.15
C THR A 69 -6.04 12.64 16.27
N LYS A 70 -5.51 12.72 17.51
CA LYS A 70 -4.08 12.81 17.76
C LYS A 70 -3.33 11.57 17.25
N GLY A 71 -3.85 10.36 17.53
CA GLY A 71 -3.30 9.12 17.00
C GLY A 71 -3.24 9.13 15.48
N LYS A 72 -4.33 9.57 14.82
CA LYS A 72 -4.41 9.66 13.35
C LYS A 72 -3.38 10.61 12.74
N GLU A 73 -3.19 11.78 13.34
CA GLU A 73 -2.16 12.72 12.90
C GLU A 73 -0.75 12.17 13.10
N GLU A 74 -0.49 11.51 14.24
CA GLU A 74 0.82 10.92 14.53
C GLU A 74 1.13 9.73 13.61
N GLY A 75 0.14 8.89 13.30
CA GLY A 75 0.25 7.80 12.33
C GLY A 75 0.57 8.31 10.92
N LEU A 76 -0.08 9.40 10.49
CA LEU A 76 0.23 10.05 9.21
C LEU A 76 1.66 10.60 9.17
N LYS A 77 2.08 11.30 10.23
CA LYS A 77 3.45 11.84 10.34
C LYS A 77 4.50 10.72 10.43
N ALA A 78 4.20 9.61 11.10
CA ALA A 78 5.09 8.46 11.17
C ALA A 78 5.30 7.83 9.80
N LYS A 79 4.21 7.61 9.05
CA LYS A 79 4.27 7.12 7.66
C LYS A 79 5.10 8.04 6.76
N GLU A 80 4.90 9.35 6.88
CA GLU A 80 5.66 10.35 6.12
C GLU A 80 7.16 10.31 6.47
N ARG A 81 7.51 10.24 7.76
CA ARG A 81 8.90 10.07 8.20
C ARG A 81 9.53 8.79 7.67
N ASP A 82 8.82 7.67 7.72
CA ASP A 82 9.33 6.39 7.22
C ASP A 82 9.54 6.40 5.70
N MET A 83 8.64 7.05 4.95
CA MET A 83 8.82 7.30 3.52
C MET A 83 10.07 8.14 3.24
N HIS A 84 10.27 9.24 3.97
CA HIS A 84 11.46 10.09 3.80
C HIS A 84 12.75 9.39 4.23
N ALA A 85 12.72 8.62 5.32
CA ALA A 85 13.88 7.84 5.79
C ALA A 85 14.28 6.76 4.78
N GLY A 86 13.30 6.12 4.13
CA GLY A 86 13.55 5.16 3.05
C GLY A 86 14.20 5.79 1.82
N LEU A 87 13.86 7.04 1.48
CA LEU A 87 14.47 7.76 0.37
C LEU A 87 15.90 8.22 0.71
N SER A 88 16.11 8.80 1.89
CA SER A 88 17.42 9.33 2.30
C SER A 88 18.49 8.25 2.46
N LYS A 89 18.14 7.07 3.01
CA LYS A 89 19.09 5.94 3.09
C LYS A 89 19.52 5.45 1.69
N LYS A 90 18.60 5.46 0.73
CA LYS A 90 18.87 5.01 -0.65
C LYS A 90 19.77 6.00 -1.40
N GLU A 91 19.66 7.30 -1.11
CA GLU A 91 20.58 8.32 -1.63
C GLU A 91 21.98 8.17 -1.04
N ALA A 92 22.11 8.02 0.28
CA ALA A 92 23.39 7.83 0.94
C ALA A 92 24.11 6.54 0.49
N GLU A 93 23.36 5.45 0.23
CA GLU A 93 23.92 4.21 -0.30
C GLU A 93 24.36 4.35 -1.77
N LYS A 94 23.64 5.15 -2.57
CA LYS A 94 24.00 5.45 -3.96
C LYS A 94 25.27 6.30 -4.04
N GLU A 95 25.42 7.31 -3.19
CA GLU A 95 26.65 8.10 -3.08
C GLU A 95 27.84 7.25 -2.62
N ARG A 96 27.63 6.34 -1.66
CA ARG A 96 28.70 5.44 -1.19
C ARG A 96 29.14 4.42 -2.25
N ASN A 97 28.22 3.98 -3.10
CA ASN A 97 28.53 3.09 -4.23
C ASN A 97 29.17 3.84 -5.41
N GLN A 98 28.83 5.12 -5.64
CA GLN A 98 29.54 5.97 -6.60
C GLN A 98 30.96 6.30 -6.12
N ALA A 99 31.14 6.66 -4.85
CA ALA A 99 32.46 6.91 -4.26
C ALA A 99 33.37 5.67 -4.29
N LYS A 100 32.83 4.44 -4.19
CA LYS A 100 33.61 3.20 -4.34
C LYS A 100 33.96 2.86 -5.80
N GLY A 101 33.26 3.42 -6.78
CA GLY A 101 33.56 3.26 -8.20
C GLY A 101 34.71 4.14 -8.70
N GLU A 102 35.02 5.24 -8.01
CA GLU A 102 36.02 6.23 -8.45
C GLU A 102 37.45 5.91 -7.97
N TYR A 103 37.64 5.17 -6.87
CA TYR A 103 38.98 4.81 -6.37
C TYR A 103 39.60 3.56 -7.06
N GLY A 104 38.90 2.93 -8.01
CA GLY A 104 39.39 1.74 -8.73
C GLY A 104 40.00 2.02 -10.10
N ALA A 105 39.91 3.25 -10.63
CA ALA A 105 40.28 3.56 -12.01
C ALA A 105 41.48 4.51 -12.15
N LEU A 106 42.18 4.86 -11.06
CA LEU A 106 43.23 5.89 -11.06
C LEU A 106 44.64 5.34 -10.79
N ALA A 107 44.92 4.14 -11.30
CA ALA A 107 46.27 3.61 -11.36
C ALA A 107 46.51 2.99 -12.74
N LEU A 108 46.63 3.84 -13.78
CA LEU A 108 47.41 3.59 -15.00
C LEU A 108 47.34 4.80 -15.94
N SER A 109 48.53 5.30 -16.34
CA SER A 109 48.81 6.24 -17.45
C SER A 109 48.35 7.69 -17.21
N GLY A 110 49.18 8.73 -17.30
CA GLY A 110 50.25 9.00 -18.27
C GLY A 110 49.86 10.28 -19.03
N ASP A 111 50.72 11.30 -19.00
CA ASP A 111 50.50 12.65 -19.51
C ASP A 111 49.83 12.74 -20.90
N LYS A 112 48.88 13.69 -21.05
CA LYS A 112 48.81 14.63 -22.18
C LYS A 112 47.68 15.66 -22.01
N GLU A 113 48.06 16.93 -22.11
CA GLU A 113 47.20 18.08 -22.34
C GLU A 113 46.33 17.91 -23.59
N ARG A 114 45.07 18.37 -23.54
CA ARG A 114 44.46 19.43 -24.38
C ARG A 114 42.95 19.26 -24.57
N LEU A 115 42.28 20.42 -24.51
CA LEU A 115 41.00 20.83 -25.11
C LEU A 115 39.72 20.10 -24.66
N ILE A 116 38.93 20.84 -23.87
CA ILE A 116 37.49 20.59 -23.71
C ILE A 116 36.80 21.12 -24.97
N GLU A 117 36.36 20.23 -25.86
CA GLU A 117 35.42 20.54 -26.93
C GLU A 117 34.06 19.91 -26.59
N SER A 118 33.13 20.75 -26.14
CA SER A 118 31.75 20.39 -25.89
C SER A 118 31.04 20.16 -27.22
N GLY A 119 30.94 18.91 -27.64
CA GLY A 119 30.13 18.46 -28.77
C GLY A 119 29.03 17.51 -28.31
N TYR A 120 27.78 17.98 -28.28
CA TYR A 120 26.63 17.07 -28.24
C TYR A 120 26.72 16.10 -29.41
N GLY A 121 26.86 14.80 -29.14
CA GLY A 121 26.74 13.75 -30.15
C GLY A 121 27.46 12.46 -29.80
N ASN A 122 26.74 11.47 -29.26
CA ASN A 122 26.15 10.39 -30.06
C ASN A 122 25.67 9.26 -29.15
N PHE A 123 24.43 8.85 -29.39
CA PHE A 123 23.88 7.58 -28.95
C PHE A 123 24.60 6.46 -29.69
N LEU A 124 25.41 5.65 -28.99
CA LEU A 124 25.81 4.34 -29.49
C LEU A 124 25.76 3.32 -28.35
N SER A 125 24.71 2.51 -28.41
CA SER A 125 24.68 1.06 -28.15
C SER A 125 25.85 0.50 -27.35
N ASN A 126 25.64 0.31 -26.04
CA ASN A 126 26.39 -0.69 -25.30
C ASN A 126 25.58 -2.00 -25.33
N GLU A 127 25.88 -2.82 -26.33
CA GLU A 127 25.59 -4.24 -26.34
C GLU A 127 26.32 -4.88 -25.13
N HIS A 128 25.57 -5.65 -24.33
CA HIS A 128 26.04 -6.52 -23.22
C HIS A 128 26.12 -5.84 -21.83
N SER A 129 24.98 -5.75 -21.12
CA SER A 129 24.88 -5.94 -19.65
C SER A 129 23.58 -5.38 -19.02
N ALA A 130 22.42 -5.67 -19.61
CA ALA A 130 21.18 -5.54 -18.87
C ALA A 130 20.20 -6.60 -19.38
N GLY A 131 19.58 -7.32 -18.46
CA GLY A 131 18.66 -8.41 -18.75
C GLY A 131 17.66 -8.06 -19.86
N MET A 132 17.33 -9.07 -20.66
CA MET A 132 16.40 -9.04 -21.79
C MET A 132 15.02 -8.49 -21.38
N ILE A 133 14.89 -7.19 -21.19
CA ILE A 133 13.60 -6.50 -21.26
C ILE A 133 13.42 -6.19 -22.74
N GLN A 134 12.99 -7.20 -23.47
CA GLN A 134 12.55 -7.05 -24.84
C GLN A 134 11.34 -6.12 -24.82
N ARG A 135 11.55 -4.84 -25.14
CA ARG A 135 10.44 -3.90 -25.26
C ARG A 135 9.50 -4.41 -26.35
N PRO A 136 8.23 -4.71 -26.05
CA PRO A 136 7.30 -5.11 -27.10
C PRO A 136 7.20 -3.96 -28.09
N SER A 137 7.47 -4.24 -29.37
CA SER A 137 7.25 -3.26 -30.43
C SER A 137 5.74 -3.05 -30.57
N LEU A 138 5.34 -1.87 -31.07
CA LEU A 138 3.94 -1.49 -31.26
C LEU A 138 3.16 -2.43 -32.20
N MET A 139 3.85 -3.34 -32.91
CA MET A 139 3.28 -4.33 -33.81
C MET A 139 3.21 -5.75 -33.23
N ASN A 140 3.70 -5.99 -32.01
CA ASN A 140 3.57 -7.29 -31.35
C ASN A 140 2.18 -7.42 -30.71
N LEU A 141 1.18 -7.82 -31.50
CA LEU A 141 -0.08 -8.29 -30.93
C LEU A 141 0.16 -9.63 -30.22
N PRO A 142 -0.39 -9.84 -29.01
CA PRO A 142 -0.32 -11.15 -28.35
C PRO A 142 -1.08 -12.19 -29.17
N ASP A 143 -0.52 -13.38 -29.31
CA ASP A 143 -1.08 -14.52 -30.06
C ASP A 143 -2.50 -14.95 -29.57
N ALA A 144 -2.89 -14.45 -28.40
CA ALA A 144 -4.21 -14.59 -27.80
C ALA A 144 -5.35 -13.84 -28.52
N THR A 145 -5.08 -13.04 -29.57
CA THR A 145 -6.15 -12.44 -30.40
C THR A 145 -6.61 -13.34 -31.54
N SER A 146 -6.02 -14.53 -31.72
CA SER A 146 -6.52 -15.49 -32.70
C SER A 146 -7.89 -16.04 -32.23
N ARG A 147 -8.92 -15.92 -33.09
CA ARG A 147 -10.23 -16.52 -32.83
C ARG A 147 -10.02 -18.01 -32.60
N ILE A 148 -10.37 -18.49 -31.39
CA ILE A 148 -10.51 -19.91 -31.07
C ILE A 148 -11.21 -20.62 -32.22
N LYS A 149 -10.48 -21.50 -32.93
CA LYS A 149 -11.09 -22.43 -33.88
C LYS A 149 -12.07 -23.28 -33.07
N ALA A 150 -13.29 -23.44 -33.60
CA ALA A 150 -14.43 -24.07 -32.96
C ALA A 150 -14.00 -25.23 -32.03
N ILE A 151 -14.37 -25.11 -30.75
CA ILE A 151 -14.23 -26.21 -29.78
C ILE A 151 -15.00 -27.40 -30.36
N ASP A 152 -14.27 -28.47 -30.66
CA ASP A 152 -14.86 -29.70 -31.17
C ASP A 152 -15.89 -30.20 -30.14
N ARG A 153 -17.14 -30.34 -30.57
CA ARG A 153 -18.26 -30.60 -29.66
C ARG A 153 -18.03 -31.97 -29.01
N PRO A 154 -18.00 -32.08 -27.67
CA PRO A 154 -17.77 -33.36 -27.02
C PRO A 154 -18.85 -34.36 -27.46
N SER A 155 -18.41 -35.57 -27.82
CA SER A 155 -19.25 -36.65 -28.37
C SER A 155 -20.38 -37.08 -27.45
N GLN A 156 -20.33 -36.68 -26.17
CA GLN A 156 -21.38 -36.89 -25.17
C GLN A 156 -22.64 -36.04 -25.40
N LEU A 157 -22.59 -35.00 -26.24
CA LEU A 157 -23.75 -34.19 -26.65
C LEU A 157 -24.39 -34.65 -27.95
N GLN A 158 -23.90 -35.74 -28.57
CA GLN A 158 -24.61 -36.42 -29.65
C GLN A 158 -25.78 -37.17 -29.00
N GLY A 159 -26.99 -36.61 -29.14
CA GLY A 159 -28.20 -37.15 -28.55
C GLY A 159 -28.48 -38.61 -28.93
N PHE A 160 -29.47 -39.20 -28.26
CA PHE A 160 -29.83 -40.61 -28.38
C PHE A 160 -30.05 -41.02 -29.84
N LYS A 161 -29.29 -42.01 -30.32
CA LYS A 161 -29.50 -42.62 -31.65
C LYS A 161 -30.72 -43.55 -31.55
N PRO A 162 -31.82 -43.30 -32.27
CA PRO A 162 -32.96 -44.22 -32.27
C PRO A 162 -32.54 -45.54 -32.92
N LEU A 163 -32.73 -46.65 -32.19
CA LEU A 163 -32.53 -48.00 -32.71
C LEU A 163 -33.73 -48.36 -33.57
N PHE A 164 -33.55 -48.45 -34.88
CA PHE A 164 -34.55 -49.04 -35.76
C PHE A 164 -34.38 -50.57 -35.77
N PRO A 165 -35.48 -51.35 -35.65
CA PRO A 165 -35.40 -52.80 -35.80
C PRO A 165 -34.97 -53.14 -37.22
N LYS A 166 -34.01 -54.06 -37.34
CA LYS A 166 -33.62 -54.63 -38.64
C LYS A 166 -34.75 -55.52 -39.14
N SER A 167 -35.25 -55.23 -40.34
CA SER A 167 -36.14 -56.11 -41.12
C SER A 167 -35.38 -57.31 -41.65
#